data_AF-K9PBH6-F1
#
_entry.id   AF-K9PBH6-F1
#
_cell.length_a   1.000
_cell.length_b   1.000
_cell.length_c   1.000
_cell.angle_alpha   90.00
_cell.angle_beta   90.00
_cell.angle_gamma   90.00
#
_symmetry.space_group_name_H-M   'P 1'
#
loop_
_entity.id
_entity.type
_entity.pdbx_description
1 polymer ?
#
loop_
_entity_poly.entity_id
_entity_poly.type
_entity_poly.pdbx_seq_one_letter_code
_entity_poly.pdbx_strand_id
1 'polypeptide(L)'
;MKCFSRLRRFPFLRITLVRFGIVGLLGEALYFLLYGLFISLTGSTSSSLALAGGICILVNAYSHSRITFRVRFSGRLLLGYVQIQILGFGLAFLSGLALEHAGAGKWLIALITYLLWSVASFLLTRLLYSDQGARAKLDRVNPLP
;
A
#
# COMPACT_ATOMS: atom_id res chain seq x y z
N MET A 1 24.04 -25.02 -3.04
CA MET A 1 23.99 -23.89 -4.00
C MET A 1 22.54 -23.62 -4.44
N LYS A 2 21.80 -22.74 -3.74
CA LYS A 2 20.37 -22.41 -3.97
C LYS A 2 20.16 -21.01 -4.57
N CYS A 3 21.18 -20.43 -5.22
CA CYS A 3 21.15 -19.02 -5.63
C CYS A 3 20.51 -18.81 -7.02
N PHE A 4 20.65 -19.76 -7.95
CA PHE A 4 20.19 -19.59 -9.33
C PHE A 4 18.68 -19.77 -9.56
N SER A 5 17.94 -20.36 -8.61
CA SER A 5 16.47 -20.46 -8.71
C SER A 5 15.73 -19.16 -8.38
N ARG A 6 16.42 -18.13 -7.87
CA ARG A 6 15.82 -16.80 -7.60
C ARG A 6 15.65 -15.95 -8.86
N LEU A 7 16.44 -16.18 -9.91
CA LEU A 7 16.37 -15.43 -11.17
C LEU A 7 15.12 -15.77 -12.03
N ARG A 8 14.46 -16.91 -11.81
CA ARG A 8 13.14 -17.20 -12.43
C ARG A 8 11.99 -16.38 -11.84
N ARG A 9 12.20 -15.62 -10.76
CA ARG A 9 11.14 -14.81 -10.10
C ARG A 9 10.99 -13.41 -10.69
N PHE A 10 11.88 -12.95 -11.56
CA PHE A 10 11.81 -11.60 -12.15
C PHE A 10 10.54 -11.30 -12.95
N PRO A 11 10.01 -12.18 -13.83
CA PRO A 11 8.79 -11.87 -14.57
C PRO A 11 7.55 -11.78 -13.65
N PHE A 12 7.47 -12.64 -12.63
CA PHE A 12 6.43 -12.55 -11.61
C PHE A 12 6.55 -11.26 -10.79
N LEU A 13 7.78 -10.83 -10.48
CA LEU A 13 8.02 -9.56 -9.79
C LEU A 13 7.47 -8.37 -10.59
N ARG A 14 7.71 -8.35 -11.90
CA ARG A 14 7.23 -7.30 -12.82
C ARG A 14 5.72 -7.25 -12.88
N ILE A 15 5.04 -8.40 -13.04
CA ILE A 15 3.57 -8.44 -13.10
C ILE A 15 2.95 -8.01 -11.77
N THR A 16 3.50 -8.44 -10.63
CA THR A 16 3.03 -8.01 -9.31
C THR A 16 3.22 -6.50 -9.11
N LEU A 17 4.36 -5.94 -9.53
CA LEU A 17 4.62 -4.51 -9.44
C LEU A 17 3.65 -3.70 -10.31
N VAL A 18 3.38 -4.14 -11.54
CA VAL A 18 2.41 -3.49 -12.43
C VAL A 18 1.01 -3.53 -11.83
N ARG A 19 0.55 -4.69 -11.34
CA ARG A 19 -0.76 -4.79 -10.66
C ARG A 19 -0.82 -3.93 -9.41
N PHE A 20 0.27 -3.85 -8.65
CA PHE A 20 0.36 -3.00 -7.48
C PHE A 20 0.20 -1.53 -7.86
N GLY A 21 0.93 -1.07 -8.89
CA GLY A 21 0.81 0.29 -9.41
C GLY A 21 -0.60 0.62 -9.91
N ILE A 22 -1.22 -0.27 -10.70
CA ILE A 22 -2.59 -0.08 -11.19
C ILE A 22 -3.58 0.03 -10.04
N VAL A 23 -3.52 -0.89 -9.06
CA VAL A 23 -4.40 -0.83 -7.88
C VAL A 23 -4.16 0.43 -7.07
N GLY A 24 -2.90 0.84 -6.89
CA GLY A 24 -2.55 2.08 -6.21
C GLY A 24 -3.13 3.32 -6.89
N LEU A 25 -2.99 3.44 -8.22
CA LEU A 25 -3.55 4.54 -9.00
C LEU A 25 -5.07 4.58 -8.94
N LEU A 26 -5.74 3.42 -9.02
CA LEU A 26 -7.20 3.33 -8.88
C LEU A 26 -7.65 3.72 -7.48
N GLY A 27 -6.90 3.32 -6.45
CA GLY A 27 -7.14 3.72 -5.07
C GLY A 27 -7.02 5.22 -4.86
N GLU A 28 -6.00 5.84 -5.46
CA GLU A 28 -5.79 7.29 -5.41
C GLU A 28 -6.92 8.05 -6.12
N ALA A 29 -7.32 7.59 -7.31
CA ALA A 29 -8.46 8.16 -8.03
C ALA A 29 -9.76 8.04 -7.21
N LEU A 30 -9.99 6.89 -6.58
CA LEU A 30 -11.13 6.67 -5.69
C LEU A 30 -11.08 7.62 -4.49
N TYR A 31 -9.90 7.82 -3.90
CA TYR A 31 -9.72 8.76 -2.79
C TYR A 31 -10.12 10.18 -3.19
N PHE A 32 -9.64 10.70 -4.32
CA PHE A 32 -10.01 12.04 -4.79
C PHE A 32 -11.51 12.18 -5.06
N LEU A 33 -12.14 11.16 -5.66
CA LEU A 33 -13.58 11.15 -5.89
C LEU A 33 -14.36 11.17 -4.58
N LEU A 34 -14.00 10.32 -3.62
CA LEU A 34 -14.65 10.28 -2.30
C LEU A 34 -14.42 11.55 -1.50
N TYR A 35 -13.21 12.11 -1.55
CA TYR A 35 -12.90 13.37 -0.89
C TYR A 35 -13.74 14.52 -1.46
N GLY A 36 -13.82 14.64 -2.79
CA GLY A 36 -14.64 15.65 -3.47
C GLY A 36 -16.14 15.50 -3.16
N LEU A 37 -16.62 14.27 -3.05
CA LEU A 37 -18.00 13.99 -2.65
C LEU A 37 -18.25 14.38 -1.18
N PHE A 38 -17.42 13.92 -0.25
CA PHE A 38 -17.62 14.18 1.18
C PHE A 38 -17.40 15.64 1.56
N ILE A 39 -16.48 16.36 0.93
CA ILE A 39 -16.28 17.78 1.21
C ILE A 39 -17.51 18.57 0.76
N SER A 40 -18.11 18.20 -0.37
CA SER A 40 -19.35 18.82 -0.88
C SER A 40 -20.55 18.55 0.03
N LEU A 41 -20.57 17.40 0.72
CA LEU A 41 -21.68 17.01 1.61
C LEU A 41 -21.53 17.53 3.04
N THR A 42 -20.31 17.54 3.57
CA THR A 42 -20.06 17.79 5.00
C THR A 42 -19.52 19.18 5.29
N GLY A 43 -18.90 19.84 4.31
CA GLY A 43 -18.16 21.10 4.51
C GLY A 43 -16.93 20.99 5.42
N SER A 44 -16.60 19.80 5.93
CA SER A 44 -15.50 19.58 6.88
C SER A 44 -14.34 18.86 6.19
N THR A 45 -13.20 19.53 6.06
CA THR A 45 -11.97 18.96 5.52
C THR A 45 -11.52 17.74 6.31
N SER A 46 -11.47 17.84 7.64
CA SER A 46 -10.99 16.76 8.50
C SER A 46 -11.88 15.51 8.42
N SER A 47 -13.20 15.69 8.44
CA SER A 47 -14.14 14.56 8.34
C SER A 47 -14.06 13.89 6.97
N SER A 48 -13.94 14.70 5.91
CA SER A 48 -13.82 14.21 4.53
C SER A 48 -12.53 13.43 4.30
N LEU A 49 -11.41 13.93 4.82
CA LEU A 49 -10.12 13.23 4.79
C LEU A 49 -10.20 11.88 5.52
N ALA A 50 -10.76 11.86 6.73
CA ALA A 50 -10.86 10.64 7.54
C ALA A 50 -11.74 9.58 6.86
N LEU A 51 -12.91 9.98 6.33
CA LEU A 51 -13.84 9.06 5.65
C LEU A 51 -13.29 8.57 4.32
N ALA A 52 -12.82 9.47 3.45
CA ALA A 52 -12.26 9.10 2.15
C ALA A 52 -11.00 8.24 2.32
N GLY A 53 -10.10 8.63 3.23
CA GLY A 53 -8.89 7.89 3.56
C GLY A 53 -9.21 6.51 4.12
N GLY A 54 -10.14 6.40 5.08
CA GLY A 54 -10.53 5.12 5.68
C GLY A 54 -11.12 4.14 4.66
N ILE A 55 -12.04 4.60 3.81
CA ILE A 55 -12.64 3.79 2.75
C ILE A 55 -11.57 3.38 1.72
N CYS A 56 -10.72 4.32 1.30
CA CYS A 56 -9.65 4.04 0.35
C CYS A 56 -8.66 2.98 0.87
N ILE A 57 -8.24 3.07 2.13
CA ILE A 57 -7.35 2.09 2.77
C ILE A 57 -8.00 0.70 2.73
N LEU A 58 -9.28 0.58 3.08
CA LEU A 58 -9.99 -0.70 3.08
C LEU A 58 -10.08 -1.29 1.67
N VAL A 59 -10.50 -0.48 0.69
CA VAL A 59 -10.64 -0.91 -0.72
C VAL A 59 -9.29 -1.30 -1.31
N ASN A 60 -8.22 -0.54 -1.01
CA ASN A 60 -6.87 -0.87 -1.47
C ASN A 60 -6.34 -2.15 -0.83
N ALA A 61 -6.51 -2.34 0.48
CA ALA A 61 -6.10 -3.56 1.17
C ALA A 61 -6.81 -4.78 0.55
N TYR A 62 -8.12 -4.68 0.34
CA TYR A 62 -8.90 -5.74 -0.30
C TYR A 62 -8.44 -6.01 -1.73
N SER A 63 -8.24 -4.96 -2.53
CA SER A 63 -7.83 -5.05 -3.93
C SER A 63 -6.42 -5.64 -4.08
N HIS A 64 -5.47 -5.25 -3.23
CA HIS A 64 -4.15 -5.88 -3.20
C HIS A 64 -4.23 -7.35 -2.80
N SER A 65 -5.09 -7.71 -1.85
CA SER A 65 -5.33 -9.11 -1.48
C SER A 65 -5.85 -9.94 -2.64
N ARG A 66 -6.85 -9.46 -3.37
CA ARG A 66 -7.49 -10.24 -4.44
C ARG A 66 -6.73 -10.20 -5.76
N ILE A 67 -6.31 -9.00 -6.19
CA ILE A 67 -5.80 -8.75 -7.54
C ILE A 67 -4.28 -8.89 -7.57
N THR A 68 -3.58 -8.22 -6.65
CA THR A 68 -2.11 -8.12 -6.67
C THR A 68 -1.44 -9.40 -6.18
N PHE A 69 -1.79 -9.85 -4.97
CA PHE A 69 -1.11 -10.96 -4.27
C PHE A 69 -1.93 -12.26 -4.24
N ARG A 70 -3.23 -12.21 -4.57
CA ARG A 70 -4.14 -13.36 -4.64
C ARG A 70 -4.19 -14.19 -3.34
N VAL A 71 -4.22 -13.52 -2.19
CA VAL A 71 -4.37 -14.12 -0.86
C VAL A 71 -5.77 -13.86 -0.29
N ARG A 72 -6.19 -14.65 0.69
CA ARG A 72 -7.46 -14.44 1.41
C ARG A 72 -7.35 -13.19 2.28
N PHE A 73 -8.31 -12.28 2.13
CA PHE A 73 -8.38 -11.07 2.95
C PHE A 73 -8.68 -11.44 4.42
N SER A 74 -8.03 -10.76 5.36
CA SER A 74 -8.22 -10.98 6.80
C SER A 74 -8.03 -9.68 7.58
N GLY A 75 -8.60 -9.57 8.78
CA GLY A 75 -8.45 -8.39 9.64
C GLY A 75 -6.99 -8.11 10.00
N ARG A 76 -6.16 -9.15 10.14
CA ARG A 76 -4.71 -9.00 10.38
C ARG A 76 -3.99 -8.38 9.18
N LEU A 77 -4.40 -8.72 7.95
CA LEU A 77 -3.87 -8.05 6.75
C LEU A 77 -4.29 -6.59 6.70
N LEU A 78 -5.54 -6.27 7.05
CA LEU A 78 -5.99 -4.89 7.12
C LEU A 78 -5.19 -4.09 8.15
N LEU A 79 -5.01 -4.60 9.37
CA LEU A 79 -4.23 -3.93 10.40
C LEU A 79 -2.76 -3.73 9.98
N GLY A 80 -2.13 -4.75 9.41
CA GLY A 80 -0.77 -4.63 8.89
C GLY A 80 -0.69 -3.62 7.74
N TYR A 81 -1.71 -3.56 6.88
CA TYR A 81 -1.77 -2.58 5.80
C TYR A 81 -1.94 -1.15 6.34
N VAL A 82 -2.79 -0.94 7.36
CA VAL A 82 -2.94 0.34 8.05
C VAL A 82 -1.60 0.79 8.65
N GLN A 83 -0.86 -0.11 9.32
CA GLN A 83 0.47 0.19 9.84
C GLN A 83 1.44 0.62 8.74
N ILE A 84 1.42 -0.05 7.58
CA ILE A 84 2.23 0.33 6.42
C ILE A 84 1.87 1.73 5.91
N GLN A 85 0.58 2.09 5.87
CA GLN A 85 0.17 3.43 5.44
C GLN A 85 0.58 4.52 6.42
N ILE A 86 0.44 4.27 7.74
CA ILE A 86 0.90 5.20 8.78
C ILE A 86 2.42 5.42 8.67
N LEU A 87 3.19 4.34 8.50
CA LEU A 87 4.63 4.42 8.30
C LEU A 87 5.00 5.16 7.00
N GLY A 88 4.29 4.88 5.90
CA GLY A 88 4.47 5.57 4.62
C GLY A 88 4.21 7.07 4.74
N PHE A 89 3.13 7.46 5.42
CA PHE A 89 2.81 8.86 5.71
C PHE A 89 3.89 9.52 6.56
N GLY A 90 4.33 8.89 7.65
CA GLY A 90 5.40 9.41 8.49
C GLY A 90 6.71 9.59 7.71
N LEU A 91 7.05 8.63 6.86
CA LEU A 91 8.24 8.69 6.01
C LEU A 91 8.15 9.82 4.98
N ALA A 92 7.01 9.98 4.30
CA ALA A 92 6.77 11.06 3.36
C ALA A 92 6.81 12.44 4.05
N PHE A 93 6.23 12.56 5.24
CA PHE A 93 6.26 13.79 6.03
C PHE A 93 7.68 14.18 6.45
N LEU A 94 8.42 13.25 7.06
CA LEU A 94 9.80 13.51 7.53
C LEU A 94 10.76 13.81 6.37
N SER A 95 10.66 13.05 5.27
CA SER A 95 11.48 13.30 4.08
C SER A 95 11.09 14.62 3.40
N GLY A 96 9.80 14.96 3.39
CA GLY A 96 9.32 16.26 2.91
C GLY A 96 9.93 17.42 3.69
N LEU A 97 9.86 17.38 5.02
CA LEU A 97 10.47 18.39 5.89
C LEU A 97 11.98 18.50 5.70
N ALA A 98 12.68 17.36 5.63
CA ALA A 98 14.13 17.35 5.45
C ALA A 98 14.55 17.96 4.10
N LEU A 99 13.84 17.65 3.02
CA LEU A 99 14.11 18.20 1.70
C LEU A 99 13.74 19.68 1.61
N GLU A 100 12.65 20.10 2.26
CA GLU A 100 12.28 21.51 2.36
C GLU A 100 13.35 22.33 3.10
N HIS A 101 13.87 21.81 4.23
CA HIS A 101 14.98 22.43 4.96
C HIS A 101 16.28 22.48 4.14
N ALA A 102 16.47 21.53 3.22
CA ALA A 102 17.58 21.54 2.28
C ALA A 102 17.38 22.50 1.08
N GLY A 103 16.25 23.22 1.01
CA GLY A 103 15.94 24.14 -0.07
C GLY A 103 15.50 23.47 -1.38
N ALA A 104 15.06 22.21 -1.32
CA ALA A 104 14.60 21.49 -2.51
C ALA A 104 13.31 22.12 -3.09
N GLY A 105 13.19 22.10 -4.41
CA GLY A 105 11.96 22.57 -5.08
C GLY A 105 10.76 21.67 -4.80
N LYS A 106 9.56 22.26 -4.75
CA LYS A 106 8.28 21.57 -4.44
C LYS A 106 8.05 20.30 -5.28
N TRP A 107 8.36 20.35 -6.57
CA TRP A 107 8.23 19.19 -7.47
C TRP A 107 9.17 18.05 -7.11
N LEU A 108 10.41 18.37 -6.72
CA LEU A 108 11.40 17.37 -6.32
C LEU A 108 10.98 16.72 -5.00
N ILE A 109 10.49 17.51 -4.05
CA ILE A 109 9.92 17.03 -2.78
C ILE A 109 8.78 16.05 -3.06
N ALA A 110 7.79 16.45 -3.86
CA ALA A 110 6.66 15.60 -4.21
C ALA A 110 7.10 14.29 -4.89
N LEU A 111 8.04 14.36 -5.84
CA LEU A 111 8.53 13.18 -6.54
C LEU A 111 9.27 12.22 -5.61
N ILE A 112 10.20 12.71 -4.79
CA ILE A 112 11.00 11.86 -3.89
C ILE A 112 10.11 11.24 -2.82
N THR A 113 9.25 12.03 -2.17
CA THR A 113 8.33 11.53 -1.14
C THR A 113 7.39 10.46 -1.71
N TYR A 114 6.84 10.69 -2.91
CA TYR A 114 5.97 9.73 -3.59
C TYR A 114 6.69 8.44 -3.96
N LEU A 115 7.91 8.53 -4.50
CA LEU A 115 8.72 7.36 -4.85
C LEU A 115 9.08 6.55 -3.60
N LEU A 116 9.55 7.22 -2.55
CA LEU A 116 9.90 6.58 -1.29
C LEU A 116 8.70 5.88 -0.66
N TRP A 117 7.55 6.55 -0.59
CA TRP A 117 6.30 5.95 -0.12
C TRP A 117 5.97 4.73 -0.97
N SER A 118 5.88 4.87 -2.30
CA SER A 118 5.47 3.80 -3.21
C SER A 118 6.37 2.56 -3.10
N VAL A 119 7.69 2.76 -3.04
CA VAL A 119 8.67 1.66 -2.90
C VAL A 119 8.52 0.99 -1.53
N ALA A 120 8.46 1.77 -0.44
CA ALA A 120 8.30 1.23 0.91
C ALA A 120 6.99 0.46 1.04
N SER A 121 5.87 1.02 0.59
CA SER A 121 4.56 0.36 0.61
C SER A 121 4.56 -0.92 -0.20
N PHE A 122 5.17 -0.93 -1.39
CA PHE A 122 5.26 -2.16 -2.19
C PHE A 122 6.03 -3.26 -1.48
N LEU A 123 7.23 -2.94 -0.96
CA LEU A 123 8.09 -3.91 -0.28
C LEU A 123 7.42 -4.47 0.97
N LEU A 124 6.89 -3.60 1.83
CA LEU A 124 6.25 -4.01 3.07
C LEU A 124 4.96 -4.81 2.82
N THR A 125 4.12 -4.37 1.87
CA THR A 125 2.89 -5.09 1.51
C THR A 125 3.24 -6.45 0.94
N ARG A 126 4.27 -6.54 0.08
CA ARG A 126 4.75 -7.81 -0.43
C ARG A 126 5.21 -8.75 0.68
N LEU A 127 5.98 -8.27 1.66
CA LEU A 127 6.45 -9.08 2.79
C LEU A 127 5.27 -9.57 3.63
N LEU A 128 4.37 -8.67 4.01
CA LEU A 128 3.17 -8.97 4.79
C LEU A 128 2.28 -10.03 4.11
N TYR A 129 2.04 -9.89 2.81
CA TYR A 129 1.14 -10.78 2.07
C TYR A 129 1.82 -12.12 1.73
N SER A 130 3.14 -12.15 1.59
CA SER A 130 3.91 -13.39 1.39
C SER A 130 3.93 -14.26 2.65
N ASP A 131 4.10 -13.65 3.83
CA ASP A 131 4.06 -14.36 5.13
C ASP A 131 2.66 -14.96 5.38
N GLN A 132 1.60 -14.18 5.14
CA GLN A 132 0.22 -14.67 5.26
C GLN A 132 -0.11 -15.79 4.27
N GLY A 133 0.34 -15.70 3.03
CA GLY A 133 0.19 -16.78 2.05
C GLY A 133 0.89 -18.07 2.47
N ALA A 134 2.06 -17.96 3.12
CA ALA A 134 2.79 -19.11 3.65
C ALA A 134 2.07 -19.75 4.85
N ARG A 135 1.54 -18.94 5.78
CA ARG A 135 0.78 -19.41 6.94
C ARG A 135 -0.52 -20.10 6.52
N ALA A 136 -1.29 -19.49 5.62
CA ALA A 136 -2.52 -20.10 5.11
C ALA A 136 -2.26 -21.44 4.39
N LYS A 137 -1.05 -21.68 3.86
CA LYS A 137 -0.66 -22.97 3.30
C LYS A 137 -0.32 -23.98 4.40
N LEU A 138 0.36 -23.56 5.46
CA LEU A 138 0.66 -24.40 6.63
C LEU A 138 -0.63 -24.86 7.32
N ASP A 139 -1.59 -23.96 7.54
CA ASP A 139 -2.86 -24.27 8.20
C ASP A 139 -3.71 -25.28 7.41
N ARG A 140 -3.56 -25.35 6.08
CA ARG A 140 -4.23 -26.37 5.25
C ARG A 140 -3.57 -27.74 5.33
N VAL A 141 -2.26 -27.78 5.61
CA VAL A 141 -1.48 -29.02 5.68
C VAL A 141 -1.56 -29.63 7.08
N ASN A 142 -1.55 -28.78 8.11
CA ASN A 142 -1.78 -29.16 9.50
C ASN A 142 -2.98 -28.36 10.04
N PRO A 143 -4.22 -28.77 9.73
CA PRO A 143 -5.36 -28.23 10.45
C PRO A 143 -5.14 -28.55 11.93
N LEU A 144 -5.03 -27.52 12.77
CA LEU A 144 -5.00 -27.70 14.22
C LEU A 144 -6.27 -28.49 14.63
N PRO A 145 -6.14 -29.49 15.51
CA PRO A 145 -7.26 -30.29 15.99
C PRO A 145 -8.30 -29.46 16.74
#